data_AF-A0A6L7WFJ5-F1
#
_entry.id   AF-A0A6L7WFJ5-F1
#
_cell.length_a   1.000
_cell.length_b   1.000
_cell.length_c   1.000
_cell.angle_alpha   90.00
_cell.angle_beta   90.00
_cell.angle_gamma   90.00
#
_symmetry.space_group_name_H-M   'P 1'
#
loop_
_entity.id
_entity.type
_entity.pdbx_description
1 polymer ?
#
loop_
_entity_poly.entity_id
_entity_poly.type
_entity_poly.pdbx_seq_one_letter_code
_entity_poly.pdbx_strand_id
1 'polypeptide(L)'
;MTSSTHTSEPPRVIESHYRLEQLQTATPGRRLGGFLLDSILFWLTLVVGWIVWSAIVAERGQTPGKQLLGMYVMREDGSRAGGWYTILREWVVYGLLFAGLLGAFTSGLSVVVGGLWCVWDRERQCLWDKVSSTYVAHSPQGFRPLTAAELRLRDLRAATPSQALRPNSPTVISSADRQPNERTVAERLRELQSLRDHGLITEELYEERRARIMDEL
;
A
#
# COMPACT_ATOMS: atom_id res chain seq x y z
N MET A 1 11.35 -8.76 48.55
CA MET A 1 10.72 -8.95 47.23
C MET A 1 10.36 -7.57 46.70
N THR A 2 11.26 -6.98 45.90
CA THR A 2 11.09 -5.66 45.31
C THR A 2 10.20 -5.79 44.08
N SER A 3 8.91 -5.44 44.22
CA SER A 3 8.07 -5.15 43.07
C SER A 3 8.62 -3.90 42.39
N SER A 4 9.35 -4.09 41.28
CA SER A 4 9.71 -3.00 40.38
C SER A 4 8.42 -2.47 39.76
N THR A 5 7.96 -1.34 40.27
CA THR A 5 7.03 -0.44 39.60
C THR A 5 7.66 -0.04 38.27
N HIS A 6 7.35 -0.82 37.23
CA HIS A 6 7.57 -0.42 35.85
C HIS A 6 6.67 0.80 35.63
N THR A 7 7.23 2.00 35.78
CA THR A 7 6.61 3.23 35.27
C THR A 7 6.45 3.02 33.77
N SER A 8 5.27 2.56 33.36
CA SER A 8 4.94 2.38 31.96
C SER A 8 4.77 3.77 31.39
N GLU A 9 5.85 4.32 30.82
CA GLU A 9 5.70 5.47 29.96
C GLU A 9 4.60 5.17 28.93
N PRO A 10 3.67 6.10 28.70
CA PRO A 10 2.57 5.83 27.80
C PRO A 10 3.13 5.45 26.43
N PRO A 11 2.64 4.37 25.80
CA PRO A 11 3.16 3.87 24.54
C PRO A 11 3.17 5.00 23.51
N ARG A 12 4.20 4.99 22.66
CA ARG A 12 4.36 5.99 21.61
C ARG A 12 3.23 5.85 20.59
N VAL A 13 2.95 6.90 19.82
CA VAL A 13 1.78 6.95 18.91
C VAL A 13 1.76 5.76 17.93
N ILE A 14 2.91 5.35 17.40
CA ILE A 14 2.97 4.19 16.49
C ILE A 14 2.74 2.87 17.22
N GLU A 15 3.22 2.77 18.45
CA GLU A 15 3.16 1.56 19.28
C GLU A 15 1.77 1.36 19.89
N SER A 16 0.94 2.41 19.93
CA SER A 16 -0.48 2.29 20.29
C SER A 16 -1.36 1.78 19.14
N HIS A 17 -0.96 2.00 17.88
CA HIS A 17 -1.73 1.60 16.70
C HIS A 17 -1.26 0.27 16.10
N TYR A 18 0.00 -0.12 16.31
CA TYR A 18 0.60 -1.31 15.71
C TYR A 18 1.34 -2.15 16.73
N ARG A 19 1.44 -3.45 16.45
CA ARG A 19 2.31 -4.34 17.23
C ARG A 19 3.77 -3.96 17.00
N LEU A 20 4.57 -3.99 18.07
CA LEU A 20 6.01 -3.72 18.04
C LEU A 20 6.77 -4.62 17.06
N GLU A 21 6.27 -5.81 16.78
CA GLU A 21 6.84 -6.71 15.78
C GLU A 21 6.66 -6.20 14.33
N GLN A 22 5.59 -5.44 14.08
CA GLN A 22 5.23 -4.92 12.77
C GLN A 22 5.85 -3.55 12.52
N LEU A 23 5.65 -2.61 13.47
CA LEU A 23 6.13 -1.24 13.38
C LEU A 23 6.63 -0.75 14.73
N GLN A 24 7.79 -0.10 14.68
CA GLN A 24 8.43 0.55 15.83
C GLN A 24 8.77 1.97 15.47
N THR A 25 8.86 2.87 16.44
CA THR A 25 9.36 4.23 16.17
C THR A 25 10.83 4.20 15.74
N ALA A 26 11.13 4.80 14.58
CA ALA A 26 12.50 4.78 14.06
C ALA A 26 13.46 5.48 15.02
N THR A 27 14.58 4.84 15.33
CA THR A 27 15.62 5.44 16.17
C THR A 27 16.25 6.66 15.49
N PRO A 28 16.80 7.63 16.25
CA PRO A 28 17.50 8.77 15.67
C PRO A 28 18.65 8.34 14.74
N GLY A 29 19.37 7.28 15.11
CA GLY A 29 20.45 6.71 14.27
C GLY A 29 19.96 6.16 12.93
N ARG A 30 18.80 5.47 12.87
CA ARG A 30 18.21 5.02 11.60
C ARG A 30 17.73 6.19 10.74
N ARG A 31 17.19 7.23 11.36
CA ARG A 31 16.77 8.46 10.66
C ARG A 31 17.98 9.18 10.05
N LEU A 32 19.06 9.31 10.82
CA LEU A 32 20.32 9.85 10.32
C LEU A 32 20.88 8.99 9.19
N GLY A 33 20.88 7.67 9.35
CA GLY A 33 21.28 6.73 8.29
C GLY A 33 20.45 6.90 7.02
N GLY A 34 19.14 7.12 7.14
CA GLY A 34 18.27 7.39 6.00
C GLY A 34 18.60 8.70 5.31
N PHE A 35 18.88 9.75 6.07
CA PHE A 35 19.29 11.04 5.52
C PHE A 35 20.64 10.95 4.78
N LEU A 36 21.62 10.27 5.37
CA LEU A 36 22.93 10.05 4.75
C LEU A 36 22.79 9.20 3.48
N LEU A 37 21.97 8.15 3.53
CA LEU A 37 21.72 7.29 2.39
C LEU A 37 21.01 8.03 1.26
N ASP A 38 19.99 8.84 1.57
CA ASP A 38 19.34 9.70 0.59
C ASP A 38 20.34 10.69 -0.02
N SER A 39 21.23 11.28 0.79
CA SER A 39 22.27 12.19 0.31
C SER A 39 23.25 11.49 -0.64
N ILE A 40 23.69 10.28 -0.31
CA ILE A 40 24.58 9.48 -1.17
C ILE A 40 23.87 9.13 -2.47
N LEU A 41 22.63 8.64 -2.41
CA LEU A 41 21.85 8.27 -3.58
C LEU A 41 21.57 9.47 -4.47
N PHE A 42 21.32 10.64 -3.88
CA PHE A 42 21.09 11.88 -4.60
C PHE A 42 22.26 12.23 -5.53
N TRP A 43 23.49 12.17 -5.00
CA TRP A 43 24.70 12.40 -5.79
C TRP A 43 25.01 11.24 -6.76
N LEU A 44 24.85 9.99 -6.32
CA LEU A 44 25.16 8.80 -7.12
C LEU A 44 24.25 8.66 -8.35
N THR A 45 22.99 9.06 -8.23
CA THR A 45 22.00 8.95 -9.31
C THR A 45 21.84 10.24 -10.12
N LEU A 46 22.83 11.13 -10.04
CA LEU A 46 22.88 12.39 -10.77
C LEU A 46 21.65 13.28 -10.56
N VAL A 47 21.09 13.28 -9.35
CA VAL A 47 19.88 14.03 -8.95
C VAL A 47 18.60 13.55 -9.64
N VAL A 48 18.58 13.47 -10.97
CA VAL A 48 17.42 13.09 -11.77
C VAL A 48 16.95 11.68 -11.44
N GLY A 49 17.87 10.72 -11.32
CA GLY A 49 17.52 9.36 -10.94
C GLY A 49 16.90 9.28 -9.54
N TRP A 50 17.43 10.07 -8.60
CA TRP A 50 16.88 10.16 -7.25
C TRP A 50 15.49 10.78 -7.26
N ILE A 51 15.26 11.84 -8.03
CA ILE A 51 13.94 12.49 -8.13
C ILE A 51 12.90 11.52 -8.69
N VAL A 52 13.22 10.81 -9.77
CA VAL A 52 12.29 9.83 -10.37
C VAL A 52 12.00 8.69 -9.40
N TRP A 53 13.03 8.14 -8.76
CA TRP A 53 12.85 7.09 -7.75
C TRP A 53 12.01 7.61 -6.58
N SER A 54 12.34 8.78 -6.05
CA SER A 54 11.63 9.43 -4.95
C SER A 54 10.14 9.63 -5.27
N ALA A 55 9.80 10.07 -6.50
CA ALA A 55 8.41 10.20 -6.93
C ALA A 55 7.66 8.86 -6.90
N ILE A 56 8.28 7.77 -7.37
CA ILE A 56 7.69 6.43 -7.36
C ILE A 56 7.47 5.92 -5.93
N VAL A 57 8.44 6.12 -5.04
CA VAL A 57 8.36 5.61 -3.66
C VAL A 57 7.56 6.50 -2.73
N ALA A 58 7.37 7.76 -3.09
CA ALA A 58 6.55 8.68 -2.31
C ALA A 58 5.14 8.14 -2.13
N GLU A 59 4.54 7.51 -3.15
CA GLU A 59 3.23 6.85 -3.05
C GLU A 59 3.14 5.83 -1.90
N ARG A 60 4.28 5.24 -1.54
CA ARG A 60 4.42 4.28 -0.45
C ARG A 60 4.75 4.95 0.89
N GLY A 61 4.81 6.27 0.95
CA GLY A 61 5.18 7.03 2.13
C GLY A 61 6.67 6.99 2.43
N GLN A 62 7.54 6.93 1.42
CA GLN A 62 8.98 6.73 1.58
C GLN A 62 9.81 7.63 0.67
N THR A 63 11.10 7.76 1.00
CA THR A 63 12.17 8.24 0.11
C THR A 63 13.11 7.07 -0.20
N PRO A 64 13.94 7.13 -1.26
CA PRO A 64 14.80 6.01 -1.65
C PRO A 64 15.67 5.45 -0.50
N GLY A 65 16.28 6.31 0.31
CA GLY A 65 17.04 5.90 1.49
C GLY A 65 16.16 5.31 2.60
N LYS A 66 14.97 5.87 2.83
CA LYS A 66 13.99 5.31 3.78
C LYS A 66 13.49 3.94 3.33
N GLN A 67 13.30 3.72 2.02
CA GLN A 67 12.90 2.43 1.45
C GLN A 67 13.94 1.35 1.76
N LEU A 68 15.21 1.64 1.52
CA LEU A 68 16.30 0.70 1.77
C LEU A 68 16.45 0.36 3.25
N LEU A 69 16.07 1.28 4.15
CA LEU A 69 16.11 1.08 5.59
C LEU A 69 14.79 0.56 6.18
N GLY A 70 13.80 0.25 5.35
CA GLY A 70 12.49 -0.26 5.81
C GLY A 70 11.71 0.74 6.65
N MET A 71 11.88 2.03 6.38
CA MET A 71 11.21 3.11 7.09
C MET A 71 10.01 3.65 6.31
N TYR A 72 8.96 4.02 7.04
CA TYR A 72 7.69 4.52 6.52
C TYR A 72 7.30 5.81 7.22
N VAL A 73 6.77 6.74 6.44
CA VAL A 73 6.17 7.97 6.97
C VAL A 73 4.71 7.68 7.32
N MET A 74 4.37 7.91 8.58
CA MET A 74 3.06 7.70 9.18
C MET A 74 2.46 9.04 9.58
N ARG A 75 1.14 9.17 9.51
CA ARG A 75 0.40 10.32 10.03
C ARG A 75 0.07 10.11 11.51
N GLU A 76 -0.33 11.17 12.20
CA GLU A 76 -0.89 11.13 13.56
C GLU A 76 -2.04 10.13 13.72
N ASP A 77 -2.88 9.96 12.70
CA ASP A 77 -4.00 9.01 12.69
C ASP A 77 -3.57 7.54 12.62
N GLY A 78 -2.27 7.23 12.72
CA GLY A 78 -1.74 5.87 12.57
C GLY A 78 -1.83 5.30 11.14
N SER A 79 -2.28 6.09 10.17
CA SER A 79 -2.30 5.69 8.76
C SER A 79 -1.00 6.07 8.04
N ARG A 80 -0.63 5.31 7.01
CA ARG A 80 0.53 5.65 6.19
C ARG A 80 0.29 6.94 5.40
N ALA A 81 1.31 7.80 5.33
CA ALA A 81 1.28 8.98 4.47
C ALA A 81 1.17 8.58 2.99
N GLY A 82 0.28 9.25 2.26
CA GLY A 82 0.13 9.06 0.82
C GLY A 82 1.16 9.85 0.01
N GLY A 83 1.29 9.52 -1.28
CA GLY A 83 2.28 10.11 -2.20
C GLY A 83 2.38 11.62 -2.19
N TRP A 84 1.27 12.29 -2.47
CA TRP A 84 1.22 13.75 -2.48
C TRP A 84 1.64 14.37 -1.14
N TYR A 85 1.22 13.76 -0.03
CA TYR A 85 1.53 14.25 1.30
C TYR A 85 3.02 14.07 1.64
N THR A 86 3.61 12.94 1.24
CA THR A 86 5.04 12.69 1.40
C THR A 86 5.88 13.63 0.54
N ILE A 87 5.46 13.91 -0.69
CA ILE A 87 6.12 14.89 -1.57
C ILE A 87 6.05 16.28 -0.94
N LEU A 88 4.86 16.76 -0.55
CA LEU A 88 4.72 18.07 0.09
C LEU A 88 5.58 18.21 1.34
N ARG A 89 5.59 17.19 2.20
CA ARG A 89 6.42 17.19 3.40
C ARG A 89 7.92 17.26 3.06
N GLU A 90 8.41 16.47 2.11
CA GLU A 90 9.84 16.43 1.81
C GLU A 90 10.29 17.67 1.02
N TRP A 91 9.50 18.14 0.05
CA TRP A 91 9.88 19.24 -0.83
C TRP A 91 9.55 20.62 -0.24
N VAL A 92 8.36 20.77 0.35
CA VAL A 92 7.91 22.08 0.85
C VAL A 92 8.35 22.30 2.28
N VAL A 93 8.06 21.35 3.18
CA VAL A 93 8.41 21.52 4.61
C VAL A 93 9.91 21.36 4.78
N TYR A 94 10.48 20.23 4.39
CA TYR A 94 11.91 20.01 4.57
C TYR A 94 12.76 20.83 3.59
N GLY A 95 12.52 20.70 2.28
CA GLY A 95 13.32 21.35 1.24
C GLY A 95 13.19 22.88 1.23
N LEU A 96 11.99 23.42 1.00
CA LEU A 96 11.79 24.85 0.83
C LEU A 96 11.86 25.62 2.16
N LEU A 97 11.17 25.16 3.21
CA LEU A 97 11.09 25.90 4.47
C LEU A 97 12.35 25.71 5.33
N PHE A 98 12.73 24.46 5.65
CA PHE A 98 13.86 24.21 6.55
C PHE A 98 15.22 24.36 5.89
N ALA A 99 15.46 23.73 4.73
CA ALA A 99 16.73 23.81 4.02
C ALA A 99 16.88 25.09 3.20
N GLY A 100 15.80 25.58 2.60
CA GLY A 100 15.79 26.82 1.80
C GLY A 100 15.70 28.08 2.64
N LEU A 101 14.50 28.47 3.07
CA LEU A 101 14.23 29.77 3.71
C LEU A 101 14.94 29.92 5.06
N LEU A 102 14.67 28.99 5.99
CA LEU A 102 15.30 29.01 7.32
C LEU A 102 16.78 28.65 7.23
N GLY A 103 17.15 27.75 6.32
CA GLY A 103 18.54 27.36 6.10
C GLY A 103 19.38 28.52 5.60
N ALA A 104 18.90 29.28 4.63
CA ALA A 104 19.58 30.48 4.14
C ALA A 104 19.71 31.56 5.23
N PHE A 105 18.67 31.76 6.04
CA PHE A 105 18.70 32.77 7.12
C PHE A 105 19.62 32.38 8.28
N THR A 106 19.73 31.08 8.58
CA THR A 106 20.49 30.57 9.74
C THR A 106 21.80 29.88 9.35
N SER A 107 22.25 30.04 8.10
CA SER A 107 23.44 29.38 7.54
C SER A 107 23.42 27.85 7.73
N GLY A 108 22.25 27.22 7.58
CA GLY A 108 22.04 25.78 7.69
C GLY A 108 21.82 25.26 9.12
N LEU A 109 21.88 26.12 10.14
CA LEU A 109 21.66 25.73 11.53
C LEU A 109 20.25 25.19 11.76
N SER A 110 19.24 25.69 11.04
CA SER A 110 17.86 25.20 11.07
C SER A 110 17.74 23.70 10.78
N VAL A 111 18.52 23.18 9.84
CA VAL A 111 18.51 21.76 9.45
C VAL A 111 19.14 20.91 10.53
N VAL A 112 20.26 21.39 11.10
CA VAL A 112 20.97 20.70 12.19
C VAL A 112 20.09 20.64 13.44
N VAL A 113 19.56 21.77 13.90
CA VAL A 113 18.68 21.83 15.08
C VAL A 113 17.41 21.02 14.84
N GLY A 114 16.80 21.17 13.66
CA GLY A 114 15.55 20.47 13.36
C GLY A 114 15.71 18.95 13.27
N GLY A 115 16.86 18.48 12.80
CA GLY A 115 17.21 17.06 12.77
C GLY A 115 17.60 16.52 14.14
N LEU A 116 18.37 17.29 14.92
CA LEU A 116 18.80 16.89 16.25
C LEU A 116 17.63 16.85 17.24
N TRP A 117 16.55 17.59 16.97
CA TRP A 117 15.34 17.58 17.78
C TRP A 117 14.77 16.18 18.03
N CYS A 118 14.90 15.26 17.05
CA CYS A 118 14.40 13.89 17.21
C CYS A 118 15.14 13.07 18.28
N VAL A 119 16.30 13.53 18.74
CA VAL A 119 17.07 12.88 19.81
C VAL A 119 16.40 13.10 21.18
N TRP A 120 15.81 14.28 21.38
CA TRP A 120 15.19 14.66 22.65
C TRP A 120 13.67 14.51 22.65
N ASP A 121 13.03 14.59 21.48
CA ASP A 121 11.58 14.49 21.37
C ASP A 121 11.06 13.10 21.80
N ARG A 122 10.02 13.08 22.64
CA ARG A 122 9.43 11.85 23.22
C ARG A 122 9.02 10.86 22.13
N GLU A 123 8.40 11.36 21.07
CA GLU A 123 7.92 10.58 19.93
C GLU A 123 9.01 10.39 18.85
N ARG A 124 10.24 10.85 19.13
CA ARG A 124 11.37 10.91 18.19
C ARG A 124 11.04 11.64 16.90
N GLN A 125 10.18 12.66 16.93
CA GLN A 125 9.87 13.47 15.74
C GLN A 125 10.98 14.49 15.48
N CYS A 126 11.34 14.70 14.21
CA CYS A 126 12.11 15.88 13.83
C CYS A 126 11.19 17.12 13.79
N LEU A 127 11.76 18.33 13.77
CA LEU A 127 10.96 19.57 13.72
C LEU A 127 10.02 19.60 12.51
N TRP A 128 10.53 19.22 11.32
CA TRP A 128 9.72 19.17 10.10
C TRP A 128 8.64 18.09 10.19
N ASP A 129 8.88 16.99 10.89
CA ASP A 129 7.86 15.95 11.11
C ASP A 129 6.70 16.46 11.95
N LYS A 130 7.03 17.32 12.92
CA LYS A 130 6.07 17.95 13.84
C LYS A 130 5.24 19.00 13.14
N VAL A 131 5.87 19.81 12.28
CA VAL A 131 5.17 20.76 11.40
C VAL A 131 4.24 20.04 10.43
N SER A 132 4.61 18.85 9.99
CA SER A 132 3.79 18.03 9.09
C SER A 132 2.95 16.97 9.79
N SER A 133 2.75 17.00 11.11
CA SER A 133 1.94 16.00 11.84
C SER A 133 2.21 14.55 11.44
N THR A 134 3.50 14.19 11.36
CA THR A 134 3.98 12.88 10.90
C THR A 134 4.97 12.25 11.85
N TYR A 135 5.16 10.94 11.71
CA TYR A 135 6.16 10.16 12.41
C TYR A 135 6.86 9.23 11.42
N VAL A 136 8.11 8.88 11.69
CA VAL A 136 8.82 7.84 10.94
C VAL A 136 8.80 6.55 11.75
N ALA A 137 8.17 5.54 11.18
CA ALA A 137 8.14 4.19 11.71
C ALA A 137 9.11 3.30 10.94
N HIS A 138 9.68 2.31 11.61
CA HIS A 138 10.54 1.29 11.04
C HIS A 138 9.79 -0.04 11.08
N SER A 139 9.85 -0.81 9.98
CA SER A 139 9.27 -2.14 9.92
C SER A 139 10.35 -3.24 9.92
N PRO A 140 10.54 -3.96 11.04
CA PRO A 140 11.54 -5.02 11.13
C PRO A 140 11.23 -6.23 10.23
N GLN A 141 9.95 -6.55 10.05
CA GLN A 141 9.48 -7.72 9.29
C GLN A 141 9.07 -7.38 7.85
N GLY A 142 9.35 -6.17 7.37
CA GLY A 142 8.92 -5.72 6.05
C GLY A 142 7.40 -5.54 5.92
N PHE A 143 6.70 -5.39 7.04
CA PHE A 143 5.28 -5.05 7.08
C PHE A 143 5.04 -3.67 6.42
N ARG A 144 4.14 -3.64 5.45
CA ARG A 144 3.73 -2.41 4.76
C ARG A 144 2.47 -1.84 5.43
N PRO A 145 2.55 -0.69 6.13
CA PRO A 145 1.37 -0.06 6.70
C PRO A 145 0.38 0.38 5.61
N LEU A 146 -0.90 0.34 5.99
CA LEU A 146 -2.00 0.68 5.11
C LEU A 146 -2.19 2.20 5.07
N THR A 147 -2.48 2.72 3.88
CA THR A 147 -2.90 4.11 3.69
C THR A 147 -4.31 4.30 4.25
N ALA A 148 -4.70 5.53 4.60
CA ALA A 148 -6.04 5.84 5.12
C ALA A 148 -7.18 5.30 4.22
N ALA A 149 -7.02 5.35 2.90
CA ALA A 149 -7.98 4.77 1.96
C ALA A 149 -8.06 3.24 2.07
N GLU A 150 -6.92 2.56 2.21
CA GLU A 150 -6.85 1.11 2.36
C GLU A 150 -7.44 0.64 3.69
N LEU A 151 -7.21 1.40 4.78
CA LEU A 151 -7.86 1.16 6.08
C LEU A 151 -9.38 1.29 5.97
N ARG A 152 -9.88 2.38 5.38
CA ARG A 152 -11.32 2.56 5.15
C ARG A 152 -11.91 1.43 4.31
N LEU A 153 -11.25 1.02 3.23
CA LEU A 153 -11.72 -0.10 2.39
C LEU A 153 -11.72 -1.43 3.16
N ARG A 154 -10.74 -1.66 4.03
CA ARG A 154 -10.70 -2.84 4.90
C ARG A 154 -11.86 -2.82 5.89
N ASP A 155 -12.12 -1.68 6.51
CA ASP A 155 -13.22 -1.51 7.47
C ASP A 155 -14.57 -1.71 6.78
N LEU A 156 -14.75 -1.14 5.58
CA LEU A 156 -15.94 -1.35 4.75
C LEU A 156 -16.14 -2.83 4.37
N ARG A 157 -15.06 -3.54 3.99
CA ARG A 157 -15.12 -4.98 3.70
C ARG A 157 -15.43 -5.81 4.94
N ALA A 158 -14.87 -5.44 6.10
CA ALA A 158 -15.15 -6.11 7.36
C ALA A 158 -16.59 -5.88 7.84
N ALA A 159 -17.11 -4.66 7.62
CA ALA A 159 -18.50 -4.30 7.88
C ALA A 159 -19.49 -4.87 6.86
N THR A 160 -19.00 -5.44 5.74
CA THR A 160 -19.80 -6.15 4.74
C THR A 160 -19.67 -7.66 4.99
N PRO A 161 -20.46 -8.26 5.91
CA PRO A 161 -20.44 -9.70 6.10
C PRO A 161 -20.98 -10.37 4.82
N SER A 162 -20.18 -11.22 4.17
CA SER A 162 -20.47 -12.32 3.23
C SER A 162 -21.88 -12.50 2.59
N GLN A 163 -22.65 -11.44 2.31
CA GLN A 163 -23.99 -11.52 1.72
C GLN A 163 -24.10 -10.87 0.34
N ALA A 164 -23.16 -10.01 -0.05
CA ALA A 164 -23.24 -9.30 -1.34
C ALA A 164 -22.60 -10.05 -2.54
N LEU A 165 -21.93 -11.20 -2.32
CA LEU A 165 -21.47 -12.09 -3.39
C LEU A 165 -22.25 -13.41 -3.42
N ARG A 166 -23.56 -13.33 -3.23
CA ARG A 166 -24.48 -14.21 -3.94
C ARG A 166 -25.27 -13.33 -4.91
N PRO A 167 -24.88 -13.20 -6.19
CA PRO A 167 -25.88 -12.90 -7.18
C PRO A 167 -26.81 -14.13 -7.20
N ASN A 168 -27.94 -14.02 -6.53
CA ASN A 168 -29.13 -14.60 -7.11
C ASN A 168 -29.19 -14.06 -8.55
N SER A 169 -28.99 -14.93 -9.55
CA SER A 169 -29.70 -14.78 -10.82
C SER A 169 -31.15 -14.40 -10.45
N PRO A 170 -31.76 -13.33 -11.00
CA PRO A 170 -31.79 -13.04 -12.44
C PRO A 170 -31.77 -11.54 -12.80
N THR A 171 -31.20 -11.17 -13.95
CA THR A 171 -31.76 -10.07 -14.74
C THR A 171 -31.68 -10.43 -16.21
N VAL A 172 -32.85 -10.78 -16.71
CA VAL A 172 -33.23 -11.08 -18.08
C VAL A 172 -32.89 -9.87 -18.96
N ILE A 173 -31.96 -10.05 -19.90
CA ILE A 173 -31.98 -9.32 -21.17
C ILE A 173 -32.44 -10.31 -22.23
N SER A 174 -33.69 -10.15 -22.64
CA SER A 174 -34.27 -10.44 -23.94
C SER A 174 -33.76 -11.68 -24.70
N SER A 175 -34.45 -12.81 -24.49
CA SER A 175 -34.62 -13.90 -25.47
C SER A 175 -35.89 -14.71 -25.15
N ALA A 176 -36.91 -14.06 -24.59
CA ALA A 176 -38.14 -14.66 -24.06
C ALA A 176 -39.12 -15.14 -25.14
N ASP A 177 -38.62 -15.68 -26.25
CA ASP A 177 -39.43 -16.39 -27.24
C ASP A 177 -38.64 -17.52 -27.92
N ARG A 178 -37.80 -18.23 -27.16
CA ARG A 178 -36.99 -19.33 -27.68
C ARG A 178 -37.13 -20.55 -26.79
N GLN A 179 -37.65 -21.62 -27.37
CA GLN A 179 -38.22 -22.77 -26.67
C GLN A 179 -37.25 -23.44 -25.67
N PRO A 180 -37.74 -24.07 -24.59
CA PRO A 180 -36.91 -24.72 -23.58
C PRO A 180 -35.96 -25.81 -24.12
N ASN A 181 -36.30 -26.44 -25.26
CA ASN A 181 -35.47 -27.47 -25.91
C ASN A 181 -34.21 -26.87 -26.59
N GLU A 182 -34.29 -25.67 -27.16
CA GLU A 182 -33.17 -25.03 -27.86
C GLU A 182 -32.01 -24.72 -26.90
N ARG A 183 -32.29 -24.41 -25.63
CA ARG A 183 -31.25 -24.17 -24.62
C ARG A 183 -30.45 -25.44 -24.32
N THR A 184 -31.13 -26.58 -24.19
CA THR A 184 -30.48 -27.86 -23.89
C THR A 184 -29.67 -28.36 -25.08
N VAL A 185 -30.20 -28.20 -26.30
CA VAL A 185 -29.49 -28.56 -27.53
C VAL A 185 -28.25 -27.69 -27.74
N ALA A 186 -28.37 -26.36 -27.57
CA ALA A 186 -27.23 -25.46 -27.72
C ALA A 186 -26.12 -25.72 -26.69
N GLU A 187 -26.47 -26.08 -25.45
CA GLU A 187 -25.50 -26.46 -24.43
C GLU A 187 -24.77 -27.76 -24.78
N ARG A 188 -25.49 -28.80 -25.20
CA ARG A 188 -24.91 -30.08 -25.63
C ARG A 188 -23.99 -29.93 -26.85
N LEU A 189 -24.33 -29.05 -27.80
CA LEU A 189 -23.49 -28.74 -28.95
C LEU A 189 -22.20 -28.01 -28.56
N ARG A 190 -22.27 -27.05 -27.63
CA ARG A 190 -21.08 -26.36 -27.09
C ARG A 190 -20.16 -27.33 -26.36
N GLU A 191 -20.73 -28.25 -25.59
CA GLU A 191 -19.96 -29.29 -24.88
C GLU A 191 -19.25 -30.21 -25.88
N LEU A 192 -19.93 -30.74 -26.90
CA LEU A 192 -19.30 -31.53 -27.96
C LEU A 192 -18.19 -30.78 -28.70
N GLN A 193 -18.41 -29.51 -29.01
CA GLN A 193 -17.42 -28.68 -29.67
C GLN A 193 -16.17 -28.53 -28.79
N SER A 194 -16.36 -28.32 -27.49
CA SER A 194 -15.26 -28.26 -26.53
C SER A 194 -14.47 -29.58 -26.47
N LEU A 195 -15.14 -30.73 -26.53
CA LEU A 195 -14.49 -32.04 -26.50
C LEU A 195 -13.65 -32.31 -27.75
N ARG A 196 -14.11 -31.87 -28.92
CA ARG A 196 -13.34 -31.95 -30.18
C ARG A 196 -12.13 -31.03 -30.13
N ASP A 197 -12.30 -29.80 -29.66
CA ASP A 197 -11.20 -28.82 -29.60
C ASP A 197 -10.08 -29.27 -28.64
N HIS A 198 -10.40 -30.08 -27.62
CA HIS A 198 -9.42 -30.75 -26.75
C HIS A 198 -8.86 -32.07 -27.29
N GLY A 199 -9.25 -32.49 -28.50
CA GLY A 199 -8.78 -33.72 -29.14
C GLY A 199 -9.29 -35.02 -28.48
N LEU A 200 -10.33 -34.94 -27.65
CA LEU A 200 -10.87 -36.07 -26.89
C LEU A 200 -11.83 -36.95 -27.71
N ILE A 201 -12.34 -36.43 -28.84
CA ILE A 201 -13.23 -37.15 -29.75
C ILE A 201 -12.72 -37.02 -31.18
N THR A 202 -12.86 -38.09 -31.95
CA THR A 202 -12.53 -38.13 -33.38
C THR A 202 -13.58 -37.38 -34.21
N GLU A 203 -13.18 -36.84 -35.37
CA GLU A 203 -14.05 -36.02 -36.21
C GLU A 203 -15.32 -36.77 -36.67
N GLU A 204 -15.18 -38.06 -36.98
CA GLU A 204 -16.31 -38.93 -37.34
C GLU A 204 -17.33 -39.07 -36.20
N LEU A 205 -16.86 -39.17 -34.95
CA LEU A 205 -17.72 -39.32 -33.77
C LEU A 205 -18.38 -37.99 -33.38
N TYR A 206 -17.71 -36.86 -33.65
CA TYR A 206 -18.26 -35.52 -33.45
C TYR A 206 -19.46 -35.28 -34.38
N GLU A 207 -19.30 -35.54 -35.68
CA GLU A 207 -20.36 -35.33 -36.66
C GLU A 207 -21.56 -36.26 -36.41
N GLU A 208 -21.33 -37.52 -36.02
CA GLU A 208 -22.40 -38.45 -35.68
C GLU A 208 -23.21 -37.99 -34.45
N ARG A 209 -22.54 -37.52 -33.39
CA ARG A 209 -23.21 -37.04 -32.17
C ARG A 209 -23.91 -35.70 -32.38
N ARG A 210 -23.31 -34.82 -33.18
CA ARG A 210 -23.90 -33.54 -33.57
C ARG A 210 -25.19 -33.75 -34.38
N ALA A 211 -25.19 -34.71 -35.33
CA ALA A 211 -26.37 -35.04 -36.12
C ALA A 211 -27.54 -35.53 -35.25
N ARG A 212 -27.29 -36.42 -34.28
CA ARG A 212 -28.34 -36.89 -33.35
C ARG A 212 -28.96 -35.77 -32.51
N ILE A 213 -28.15 -34.84 -32.03
CA ILE A 213 -28.63 -33.71 -31.23
C ILE A 213 -29.47 -32.74 -32.07
N MET A 214 -29.16 -32.58 -33.36
CA MET A 214 -29.96 -31.78 -34.29
C MET A 214 -31.27 -32.45 -34.68
N ASP A 215 -31.35 -33.79 -34.61
CA ASP A 215 -32.56 -34.58 -34.85
C ASP A 215 -33.54 -34.55 -33.65
N GLU A 216 -33.05 -34.19 -32.45
CA GLU A 216 -33.84 -34.00 -31.22
C GLU A 216 -34.55 -32.63 -31.13
N LEU A 217 -34.39 -31.75 -32.14
CA LEU A 217 -34.88 -30.37 -32.17
C LEU A 217 -36.15 -30.23 -33.02
#